data_AF-A0A3N5SZK3-F1
#
_entry.id   AF-A0A3N5SZK3-F1
#
_cell.length_a   1.000
_cell.length_b   1.000
_cell.length_c   1.000
_cell.angle_alpha   90.00
_cell.angle_beta   90.00
_cell.angle_gamma   90.00
#
_symmetry.space_group_name_H-M   'P 1'
#
loop_
_entity.id
_entity.type
_entity.pdbx_description
1 polymer ?
#
loop_
_entity_poly.entity_id
_entity_poly.type
_entity_poly.pdbx_seq_one_letter_code
_entity_poly.pdbx_strand_id
1 'polypeptide(L)'
;MLVVAERINASRKQIAQAISAGDRAFIQEEAKAQTLAGAHYIDVNAGTFVGEEADKLKWIVEAVQEVTDLPLSIDSPDAEVIEAVMPLLKKTP
;
A
#
# COMPACT_ATOMS: atom_id res chain seq x y z
N MET A 1 20.57 -6.21 5.44
CA MET A 1 19.32 -6.06 6.22
C MET A 1 18.25 -5.62 5.26
N LEU A 2 17.11 -6.30 5.20
CA LEU A 2 15.96 -5.85 4.42
C LEU A 2 15.18 -4.81 5.24
N VAL A 3 14.63 -3.81 4.55
CA VAL A 3 13.83 -2.73 5.14
C VAL A 3 12.48 -2.71 4.44
N VAL A 4 11.42 -2.98 5.19
CA VAL A 4 10.03 -2.82 4.74
C VAL A 4 9.52 -1.52 5.34
N ALA A 5 9.12 -0.57 4.48
CA ALA A 5 8.68 0.74 4.94
C ALA A 5 7.17 0.74 5.22
N GLU A 6 6.79 1.07 6.45
CA GLU A 6 5.46 0.85 7.05
C GLU A 6 4.50 2.06 7.03
N ARG A 7 4.82 3.12 6.29
CA ARG A 7 4.06 4.38 6.42
C ARG A 7 2.71 4.34 5.73
N ILE A 8 2.52 3.57 4.67
CA ILE A 8 1.23 3.46 3.95
C ILE A 8 0.32 2.45 4.66
N ASN A 9 -0.12 2.83 5.86
CA ASN A 9 -0.98 2.00 6.70
C ASN A 9 -2.21 2.78 7.17
N ALA A 10 -3.41 2.21 6.93
CA ALA A 10 -4.68 2.88 7.20
C ALA A 10 -4.95 3.15 8.70
N SER A 11 -4.21 2.54 9.63
CA SER A 11 -4.26 2.93 11.04
C SER A 11 -3.76 4.36 11.30
N ARG A 12 -2.97 4.92 10.37
CA ARG A 12 -2.48 6.30 10.43
C ARG A 12 -3.52 7.25 9.86
N LYS A 13 -3.95 8.23 10.67
CA LYS A 13 -5.03 9.18 10.33
C LYS A 13 -4.88 9.85 8.94
N GLN A 14 -3.68 10.33 8.59
CA GLN A 14 -3.46 11.02 7.30
C GLN A 14 -3.59 10.06 6.11
N ILE A 15 -3.13 8.82 6.26
CA ILE A 15 -3.22 7.78 5.23
C ILE A 15 -4.67 7.35 5.04
N ALA A 16 -5.41 7.12 6.14
CA ALA A 16 -6.83 6.82 6.08
C ALA A 16 -7.62 7.93 5.38
N GLN A 17 -7.32 9.19 5.67
CA GLN A 17 -7.98 10.33 5.02
C GLN A 17 -7.66 10.38 3.52
N ALA A 18 -6.40 10.16 3.13
CA ALA A 18 -6.01 10.12 1.73
C ALA A 18 -6.70 8.99 0.97
N ILE A 19 -6.74 7.78 1.54
CA ILE A 19 -7.46 6.63 0.96
C ILE A 19 -8.97 6.93 0.83
N SER A 20 -9.58 7.51 1.87
CA SER A 20 -11.01 7.85 1.86
C SER A 20 -11.35 8.90 0.80
N ALA A 21 -10.46 9.89 0.61
CA ALA A 21 -10.64 10.98 -0.34
C ALA A 21 -10.20 10.62 -1.77
N GLY A 22 -9.59 9.45 -1.99
CA GLY A 22 -8.99 9.10 -3.27
C GLY A 22 -7.78 9.97 -3.63
N ASP A 23 -7.08 10.51 -2.63
CA ASP A 23 -5.90 11.36 -2.82
C ASP A 23 -4.69 10.52 -3.24
N ARG A 24 -4.65 10.20 -4.53
CA ARG A 24 -3.60 9.40 -5.15
C ARG A 24 -2.24 10.08 -5.04
N ALA A 25 -2.20 11.42 -5.13
CA ALA A 25 -0.96 12.18 -5.08
C ALA A 25 -0.27 12.03 -3.73
N PHE A 26 -1.02 12.16 -2.63
CA PHE A 26 -0.47 11.99 -1.28
C PHE A 26 0.13 10.59 -1.05
N ILE A 27 -0.59 9.54 -1.46
CA ILE A 27 -0.10 8.15 -1.34
C ILE A 27 1.16 7.93 -2.19
N GLN A 28 1.20 8.50 -3.38
CA GLN A 28 2.36 8.43 -4.26
C GLN A 28 3.58 9.16 -3.69
N GLU A 29 3.38 10.32 -3.05
CA GLU A 29 4.45 11.05 -2.39
C GLU A 29 5.05 10.25 -1.22
N GLU A 30 4.21 9.60 -0.41
CA GLU A 30 4.67 8.72 0.67
C GLU A 30 5.45 7.50 0.14
N ALA A 31 5.00 6.89 -0.97
CA ALA A 31 5.74 5.81 -1.63
C ALA A 31 7.12 6.25 -2.15
N LYS A 32 7.18 7.41 -2.81
CA LYS A 32 8.44 8.00 -3.30
C LYS A 32 9.38 8.33 -2.15
N ALA A 33 8.87 8.93 -1.07
CA ALA A 33 9.66 9.28 0.10
C ALA A 33 10.28 8.05 0.77
N GLN A 34 9.50 6.97 0.95
CA GLN A 34 10.00 5.71 1.50
C GLN A 34 11.02 5.03 0.58
N THR A 35 10.81 5.08 -0.74
CA THR A 35 11.79 4.59 -1.73
C THR A 35 13.12 5.35 -1.62
N LEU A 36 13.06 6.68 -1.58
CA LEU A 36 14.24 7.54 -1.44
C LEU A 36 14.98 7.34 -0.10
N ALA A 37 14.25 6.96 0.95
CA ALA A 37 14.82 6.64 2.26
C ALA A 37 15.54 5.28 2.31
N GLY A 38 15.58 4.51 1.21
CA GLY A 38 16.29 3.24 1.13
C GLY A 38 15.46 2.01 1.51
N ALA A 39 14.13 2.09 1.38
CA ALA A 39 13.28 0.92 1.51
C ALA A 39 13.63 -0.15 0.46
N HIS A 40 13.44 -1.41 0.83
CA HIS A 40 13.53 -2.56 -0.08
C HIS A 40 12.13 -3.03 -0.51
N TYR A 41 11.14 -2.83 0.37
CA TYR A 41 9.72 -3.08 0.13
C TYR A 41 8.89 -1.91 0.66
N ILE A 42 7.74 -1.68 0.05
CA ILE A 42 6.72 -0.76 0.58
C ILE A 42 5.56 -1.58 1.13
N ASP A 43 5.30 -1.45 2.42
CA ASP A 43 4.13 -2.03 3.06
C ASP A 43 2.87 -1.23 2.67
N VAL A 44 1.80 -1.93 2.33
CA VAL A 44 0.50 -1.33 2.01
C VAL A 44 -0.60 -2.04 2.81
N ASN A 45 -1.37 -1.25 3.56
CA ASN A 45 -2.43 -1.74 4.42
C ASN A 45 -3.71 -0.89 4.29
N ALA A 46 -4.86 -1.57 4.25
CA ALA A 46 -6.18 -0.96 4.23
C ALA A 46 -7.13 -1.46 5.35
N GLY A 47 -6.61 -2.20 6.35
CA GLY A 47 -7.42 -2.96 7.31
C GLY A 47 -8.33 -2.14 8.24
N THR A 48 -8.21 -0.79 8.25
CA THR A 48 -9.16 0.09 8.95
C THR A 48 -10.52 0.19 8.23
N PHE A 49 -10.57 -0.12 6.93
CA PHE A 49 -11.77 -0.04 6.10
C PHE A 49 -12.52 -1.37 6.07
N VAL A 50 -13.10 -1.76 7.20
CA VAL A 50 -13.83 -3.05 7.34
C VAL A 50 -14.95 -3.15 6.29
N GLY A 51 -14.95 -4.22 5.51
CA GLY A 51 -15.92 -4.45 4.43
C GLY A 51 -15.59 -3.77 3.10
N GLU A 52 -14.62 -2.86 3.07
CA GLU A 52 -14.11 -2.20 1.86
C GLU A 52 -12.61 -2.49 1.62
N GLU A 53 -11.98 -3.26 2.50
CA GLU A 53 -10.52 -3.45 2.55
C GLU A 53 -9.94 -3.90 1.22
N ALA A 54 -10.53 -4.91 0.58
CA ALA A 54 -10.07 -5.42 -0.71
C ALA A 54 -10.01 -4.31 -1.76
N ASP A 55 -11.07 -3.51 -1.91
CA ASP A 55 -11.14 -2.50 -2.96
C ASP A 55 -10.23 -1.31 -2.66
N LYS A 56 -10.10 -0.91 -1.39
CA LYS A 56 -9.12 0.09 -0.98
C LYS A 56 -7.69 -0.39 -1.20
N LEU A 57 -7.38 -1.64 -0.87
CA LEU A 57 -6.04 -2.19 -1.01
C LEU A 57 -5.64 -2.32 -2.48
N LYS A 58 -6.55 -2.74 -3.37
CA LYS A 58 -6.33 -2.71 -4.83
C LYS A 58 -5.98 -1.30 -5.31
N TRP A 59 -6.74 -0.29 -4.86
CA TRP A 59 -6.49 1.11 -5.23
C TRP A 59 -5.12 1.61 -4.73
N ILE A 60 -4.72 1.26 -3.49
CA ILE A 60 -3.40 1.60 -2.95
C ILE A 60 -2.29 0.93 -3.79
N VAL A 61 -2.43 -0.36 -4.10
CA VAL A 61 -1.46 -1.12 -4.91
C VAL A 61 -1.25 -0.48 -6.27
N GLU A 62 -2.32 -0.09 -6.96
CA GLU A 62 -2.21 0.63 -8.23
C GLU A 62 -1.48 1.97 -8.07
N ALA A 63 -1.86 2.76 -7.08
CA ALA A 63 -1.27 4.09 -6.85
C ALA A 63 0.23 4.02 -6.56
N VAL A 64 0.65 3.08 -5.71
CA VAL A 64 2.05 2.93 -5.30
C VAL A 64 2.91 2.41 -6.46
N GLN A 65 2.47 1.39 -7.19
CA GLN A 65 3.23 0.79 -8.31
C GLN A 65 3.37 1.70 -9.55
N GLU A 66 2.76 2.88 -9.56
CA GLU A 66 2.98 3.89 -10.59
C GLU A 66 4.24 4.74 -10.35
N VAL A 67 4.75 4.75 -9.11
CA VAL A 67 5.78 5.71 -8.69
C VAL A 67 6.98 5.07 -8.00
N THR A 68 6.97 3.76 -7.83
CA THR A 68 8.13 3.01 -7.34
C THR A 68 8.27 1.69 -8.07
N ASP A 69 9.53 1.27 -8.22
CA ASP A 69 9.92 -0.04 -8.73
C ASP A 69 10.13 -1.06 -7.59
N LEU A 70 9.92 -0.69 -6.32
CA LEU A 70 10.07 -1.64 -5.22
C LEU A 70 8.91 -2.65 -5.19
N PRO A 71 9.14 -3.91 -4.82
CA PRO A 71 8.06 -4.84 -4.50
C PRO A 71 7.22 -4.34 -3.31
N LEU A 72 5.96 -4.78 -3.24
CA LEU A 72 5.02 -4.42 -2.18
C LEU A 72 4.90 -5.54 -1.15
N SER A 73 4.85 -5.18 0.14
CA SER A 73 4.40 -6.05 1.22
C SER A 73 2.89 -5.83 1.40
N ILE A 74 2.09 -6.84 1.09
CA ILE A 74 0.62 -6.78 1.25
C ILE A 74 0.27 -7.11 2.69
N ASP A 75 -0.14 -6.10 3.46
CA ASP A 75 -0.49 -6.23 4.87
C ASP A 75 -2.01 -6.22 5.06
N SER A 76 -2.56 -7.42 5.24
CA SER A 76 -3.96 -7.66 5.58
C SER A 76 -4.06 -8.90 6.49
N PRO A 77 -4.96 -8.91 7.48
CA PRO A 77 -5.26 -10.10 8.26
C PRO A 77 -6.15 -11.11 7.51
N ASP A 78 -6.75 -10.72 6.38
CA ASP A 78 -7.69 -11.53 5.62
C ASP A 78 -7.03 -12.17 4.39
N ALA A 79 -6.98 -13.50 4.36
CA ALA A 79 -6.37 -14.25 3.27
C ALA A 79 -7.10 -14.05 1.93
N GLU A 80 -8.42 -13.84 1.95
CA GLU A 80 -9.21 -13.60 0.73
C GLU A 80 -8.88 -12.22 0.14
N VAL A 81 -8.62 -11.23 0.99
CA VAL A 81 -8.15 -9.90 0.57
C VAL A 81 -6.79 -10.00 -0.10
N ILE A 82 -5.85 -10.76 0.50
CA ILE A 82 -4.52 -10.99 -0.06
C ILE A 82 -4.63 -11.67 -1.44
N GLU A 83 -5.43 -12.74 -1.53
CA GLU A 83 -5.65 -13.48 -2.78
C GLU A 83 -6.23 -12.59 -3.87
N ALA A 84 -7.17 -11.69 -3.52
CA ALA A 84 -7.79 -10.77 -4.47
C ALA A 84 -6.84 -9.70 -5.03
N VAL A 85 -5.79 -9.34 -4.29
CA VAL A 85 -4.82 -8.28 -4.66
C VAL A 85 -3.60 -8.86 -5.37
N MET A 86 -3.22 -10.11 -5.07
CA MET A 86 -2.04 -10.78 -5.61
C MET A 86 -1.87 -10.67 -7.15
N PRO A 87 -2.92 -10.85 -7.97
CA PRO A 87 -2.81 -10.77 -9.44
C PRO A 87 -2.48 -9.36 -9.97
N LEU A 88 -2.63 -8.31 -9.16
CA LEU A 88 -2.37 -6.92 -9.55
C LEU A 88 -0.90 -6.52 -9.36
N LEU A 89 -0.11 -7.37 -8.70
CA LEU A 89 1.28 -7.07 -8.38
C LEU A 89 2.18 -7.21 -9.60
N LYS A 90 2.97 -6.17 -9.87
CA LYS A 90 3.92 -6.12 -10.99
C LYS A 90 5.24 -6.86 -10.69
N LYS A 91 5.53 -7.10 -9.41
CA LYS A 91 6.74 -7.78 -8.93
C LYS A 91 6.35 -8.80 -7.88
N THR A 92 7.19 -9.82 -7.71
CA THR A 92 7.03 -10.78 -6.62
C THR A 92 7.06 -10.03 -5.29
N PRO A 93 5.99 -10.11 -4.49
CA PRO A 93 5.92 -9.49 -3.16
C PRO A 93 6.83 -10.18 -2.15
#